data_AF-A0A523ZRC0-F1
#
_entry.id   AF-A0A523ZRC0-F1
#
_cell.length_a   1.000
_cell.length_b   1.000
_cell.length_c   1.000
_cell.angle_alpha   90.00
_cell.angle_beta   90.00
_cell.angle_gamma   90.00
#
_symmetry.space_group_name_H-M   'P 1'
#
loop_
_entity.id
_entity.type
_entity.pdbx_description
1 polymer ?
#
loop_
_entity_poly.entity_id
_entity_poly.type
_entity_poly.pdbx_seq_one_letter_code
_entity_poly.pdbx_strand_id
1 'polypeptide(L)'
;MKVGIAYHEKYCQYDLGPGHPFRGDRFVNTIRLFEEQGLFRLPNVTMLEPKPVTKQDLLKVHDKDYVDLIFRLAEKSKPYDVETPVSPQILEAARLIIGGALEAGKAVYEGKVERAVALGCGYHHA
;
A
#
# COMPACT_ATOMS: atom_id res chain seq x y z
N MET A 1 -6.78 21.95 -10.43
CA MET A 1 -6.78 20.76 -9.57
C MET A 1 -6.04 19.60 -10.20
N LYS A 2 -4.73 19.55 -9.96
CA LYS A 2 -3.91 18.37 -10.28
C LYS A 2 -4.07 17.30 -9.20
N VAL A 3 -4.31 16.05 -9.59
CA VAL A 3 -4.56 14.92 -8.68
C VAL A 3 -3.52 13.81 -8.91
N GLY A 4 -2.87 13.38 -7.83
CA GLY A 4 -1.97 12.23 -7.83
C GLY A 4 -2.67 10.93 -7.40
N ILE A 5 -2.37 9.80 -8.04
CA ILE A 5 -2.84 8.47 -7.59
C ILE A 5 -1.62 7.59 -7.34
N ALA A 6 -1.42 7.15 -6.10
CA ALA A 6 -0.33 6.27 -5.72
C ALA A 6 -0.77 4.80 -5.76
N TYR A 7 -0.14 4.02 -6.62
CA TYR A 7 -0.41 2.59 -6.80
C TYR A 7 0.83 1.87 -7.30
N HIS A 8 0.99 0.61 -6.90
CA HIS A 8 2.01 -0.29 -7.42
C HIS A 8 1.36 -1.63 -7.76
N GLU A 9 1.76 -2.27 -8.86
CA GLU A 9 1.17 -3.53 -9.33
C GLU A 9 1.18 -4.64 -8.26
N LYS A 10 2.26 -4.73 -7.50
CA LYS A 10 2.43 -5.67 -6.38
C LYS A 10 1.50 -5.45 -5.18
N TYR A 11 0.64 -4.43 -5.16
CA TYR A 11 -0.39 -4.31 -4.12
C TYR A 11 -1.29 -5.56 -4.10
N CYS A 12 -1.47 -6.22 -5.25
CA CYS A 12 -2.21 -7.48 -5.36
C CYS A 12 -1.65 -8.62 -4.49
N GLN A 13 -0.39 -8.53 -4.07
CA GLN A 13 0.23 -9.49 -3.15
C GLN A 13 -0.25 -9.29 -1.70
N TYR A 14 -0.91 -8.18 -1.37
CA TYR A 14 -1.61 -8.00 -0.09
C TYR A 14 -2.96 -8.72 -0.16
N ASP A 15 -2.87 -10.05 -0.12
CA ASP A 15 -3.97 -10.99 -0.18
C ASP A 15 -3.88 -11.90 1.03
N LEU A 16 -4.90 -11.89 1.88
CA LEU A 16 -4.87 -12.60 3.17
C LEU A 16 -5.33 -14.07 3.07
N GLY A 17 -5.41 -14.62 1.85
CA GLY A 17 -5.63 -16.04 1.65
C GLY A 17 -7.11 -16.48 1.58
N PRO A 18 -7.38 -17.68 1.04
CA PRO A 18 -8.73 -18.15 0.76
C PRO A 18 -9.63 -18.12 2.00
N GLY A 19 -10.88 -17.68 1.85
CA GLY A 19 -11.82 -17.51 2.95
C GLY A 19 -11.69 -16.18 3.71
N HIS A 20 -10.59 -15.43 3.54
CA HIS A 20 -10.46 -14.11 4.14
C HIS A 20 -11.13 -13.03 3.26
N PRO A 21 -11.92 -12.09 3.83
CA PRO A 21 -12.62 -11.05 3.05
C PRO A 21 -11.69 -10.02 2.40
N PHE A 22 -10.48 -9.86 2.96
CA PHE A 22 -9.44 -9.00 2.39
C PHE A 22 -8.62 -9.76 1.33
N ARG A 23 -8.99 -9.55 0.07
CA ARG A 23 -8.40 -10.17 -1.11
C ARG A 23 -7.62 -9.14 -1.93
N GLY A 24 -6.52 -9.54 -2.56
CA GLY A 24 -5.62 -8.64 -3.30
C GLY A 24 -6.12 -8.26 -4.70
N ASP A 25 -7.05 -9.03 -5.25
CA ASP A 25 -7.71 -8.77 -6.54
C ASP A 25 -8.46 -7.42 -6.56
N ARG A 26 -8.90 -6.92 -5.41
CA ARG A 26 -9.54 -5.59 -5.29
C ARG A 26 -8.69 -4.46 -5.88
N PHE A 27 -7.36 -4.54 -5.74
CA PHE A 27 -6.46 -3.50 -6.24
C PHE A 27 -6.39 -3.52 -7.77
N VAL A 28 -6.24 -4.73 -8.34
CA VAL A 28 -6.24 -4.95 -9.79
C VAL A 28 -7.58 -4.53 -10.40
N ASN A 29 -8.69 -4.93 -9.79
CA ASN A 29 -10.03 -4.59 -10.24
C ASN A 29 -10.30 -3.08 -10.20
N THR A 30 -9.81 -2.39 -9.17
CA THR A 30 -9.94 -0.92 -9.06
C THR A 30 -9.16 -0.20 -10.15
N ILE A 31 -7.91 -0.60 -10.41
CA ILE A 31 -7.08 0.01 -11.46
C ILE A 31 -7.65 -0.28 -12.84
N ARG A 32 -8.16 -1.50 -13.08
CA ARG A 32 -8.83 -1.85 -14.32
C ARG A 32 -10.05 -0.97 -14.56
N LEU A 33 -10.88 -0.77 -13.53
CA LEU A 33 -12.03 0.12 -13.60
C LEU A 33 -11.60 1.56 -13.93
N PHE A 34 -10.55 2.08 -13.30
CA PHE A 34 -10.05 3.43 -13.59
C PHE A 34 -9.57 3.59 -15.04
N GLU A 35 -8.89 2.58 -15.59
CA GLU A 35 -8.50 2.58 -17.01
C GLU A 35 -9.72 2.51 -17.94
N GLU A 36 -10.68 1.62 -17.66
CA GLU A 36 -11.93 1.47 -18.44
C GLU A 36 -12.75 2.77 -18.45
N GLN A 37 -12.77 3.52 -17.35
CA GLN A 37 -13.43 4.82 -17.25
C GLN A 37 -12.60 5.97 -17.83
N GLY A 38 -11.41 5.70 -18.36
CA GLY A 38 -10.52 6.71 -18.94
C GLY A 38 -9.91 7.68 -17.92
N LEU A 39 -9.91 7.33 -16.63
CA LEU A 39 -9.43 8.20 -15.55
C LEU A 39 -7.97 8.64 -15.76
N PHE A 40 -7.11 7.72 -16.18
CA PHE A 40 -5.69 7.98 -16.43
C PHE A 40 -5.43 8.79 -17.70
N ARG A 41 -6.45 9.02 -18.54
CA ARG A 41 -6.37 9.86 -19.74
C ARG A 41 -6.73 11.32 -19.44
N LEU A 42 -7.24 11.62 -18.24
CA LEU A 42 -7.53 12.99 -17.83
C LEU A 42 -6.21 13.77 -17.68
N PRO A 43 -6.10 14.98 -18.27
CA PRO A 43 -4.84 15.72 -18.31
C PRO A 43 -4.36 16.21 -16.94
N ASN A 44 -5.23 16.20 -15.93
CA ASN A 44 -4.93 16.62 -14.56
C ASN A 44 -4.69 15.46 -13.59
N VAL A 45 -4.71 14.20 -14.06
CA VAL A 45 -4.43 13.00 -13.25
C VAL A 45 -3.00 12.53 -13.54
N THR A 46 -2.25 12.19 -12.49
CA THR A 46 -0.89 11.66 -12.62
C THR A 46 -0.67 10.47 -11.69
N MET A 47 0.07 9.47 -12.15
CA MET A 47 0.46 8.34 -11.31
C MET A 47 1.67 8.73 -10.47
N LEU A 48 1.57 8.44 -9.18
CA LEU A 48 2.68 8.53 -8.23
C LEU A 48 3.24 7.13 -8.05
N GLU A 49 4.56 6.96 -8.14
CA GLU A 49 5.24 5.67 -8.07
C GLU A 49 5.67 5.38 -6.63
N PRO A 50 5.00 4.47 -5.91
CA PRO A 50 5.35 4.12 -4.53
C PRO A 50 6.67 3.37 -4.48
N LYS A 51 7.49 3.69 -3.49
CA LYS A 51 8.66 2.88 -3.11
C LYS A 51 8.38 2.12 -1.83
N PRO A 52 8.88 0.89 -1.66
CA PRO A 52 8.66 0.14 -0.43
C PRO A 52 9.31 0.89 0.73
N VAL A 53 8.55 1.15 1.79
CA VAL A 53 9.09 1.85 2.96
C VAL A 53 10.24 1.07 3.59
N THR A 54 11.20 1.80 4.16
CA THR A 54 12.30 1.18 4.89
C THR A 54 11.83 0.76 6.28
N LYS A 55 12.62 -0.09 6.94
CA LYS A 55 12.41 -0.37 8.37
C LYS A 55 12.45 0.93 9.20
N GLN A 56 13.31 1.88 8.84
CA GLN A 56 13.42 3.16 9.56
C GLN A 56 12.16 4.01 9.41
N ASP A 57 11.46 3.93 8.28
CA ASP A 57 10.18 4.61 8.12
C ASP A 57 9.11 4.03 9.05
N LEU A 58 9.07 2.70 9.21
CA LEU A 58 8.15 2.02 10.12
C LEU A 58 8.43 2.38 11.59
N LEU A 59 9.71 2.49 11.95
CA LEU A 59 10.15 2.84 13.31
C LEU A 59 9.83 4.29 13.73
N LYS A 60 9.35 5.14 12.81
CA LYS A 60 8.87 6.49 13.16
C LYS A 60 7.55 6.46 13.93
N VAL A 61 6.81 5.35 13.86
CA VAL A 61 5.47 5.21 14.44
C VAL A 61 5.36 3.97 15.33
N HIS A 62 6.03 2.88 14.96
CA HIS A 62 5.92 1.60 15.65
C HIS A 62 7.16 1.27 16.49
N ASP A 63 6.95 0.53 17.58
CA ASP A 63 8.02 0.01 18.41
C ASP A 63 8.92 -0.96 17.66
N LYS A 64 10.22 -0.91 17.97
CA LYS A 64 11.23 -1.76 17.33
C LYS A 64 10.91 -3.24 17.46
N ASP A 65 10.47 -3.68 18.62
CA ASP A 65 10.21 -5.11 18.87
C ASP A 65 9.02 -5.63 18.05
N TYR A 66 8.01 -4.78 17.79
CA TYR A 66 6.90 -5.11 16.93
C TYR A 66 7.33 -5.20 15.46
N VAL A 67 8.08 -4.21 14.96
CA VAL A 67 8.60 -4.24 13.58
C VAL A 67 9.49 -5.48 13.37
N ASP A 68 10.38 -5.77 14.33
CA ASP A 68 11.24 -6.95 14.28
C ASP A 68 10.44 -8.26 14.28
N LEU A 69 9.37 -8.33 15.07
CA LEU A 69 8.48 -9.49 15.11
C LEU A 69 7.84 -9.74 13.74
N ILE A 70 7.24 -8.71 13.13
CA ILE A 70 6.57 -8.84 11.83
C ILE A 70 7.55 -9.29 10.74
N PHE A 71 8.77 -8.76 10.71
CA PHE A 71 9.80 -9.19 9.76
C PHE A 71 10.19 -10.66 9.95
N ARG A 72 10.38 -11.11 11.21
CA ARG A 72 10.68 -12.53 11.51
C ARG A 72 9.52 -13.46 11.15
N LEU A 73 8.28 -13.03 11.39
CA LEU A 73 7.08 -13.80 11.05
C LEU A 73 6.92 -13.92 9.53
N ALA A 74 7.16 -12.83 8.79
CA ALA A 74 7.17 -12.83 7.34
C ALA A 74 8.18 -13.82 6.77
N GLU A 75 9.43 -13.80 7.24
CA GLU A 75 10.48 -14.73 6.80
C GLU A 75 10.07 -16.21 7.00
N LYS A 76 9.33 -16.50 8.07
CA LYS A 76 8.86 -17.85 8.41
C LYS A 76 7.48 -18.18 7.85
N SER A 77 6.85 -17.26 7.12
CA SER A 77 5.45 -17.34 6.67
C SER A 77 4.50 -17.76 7.81
N LYS A 78 4.67 -17.16 8.99
CA LYS A 78 3.83 -17.41 10.16
C LYS A 78 2.87 -16.24 10.38
N PRO A 79 1.60 -16.50 10.71
CA PRO A 79 0.67 -15.44 11.03
C PRO A 79 1.06 -14.69 12.31
N TYR A 80 0.67 -13.42 12.41
CA TYR A 80 0.74 -12.66 13.65
C TYR A 80 -0.38 -13.09 14.60
N ASP A 81 -1.58 -13.25 14.08
CA ASP A 81 -2.75 -13.83 14.75
C ASP A 81 -3.65 -14.53 13.72
N VAL A 82 -4.82 -15.02 14.16
CA VAL A 82 -5.75 -15.77 13.31
C VAL A 82 -6.31 -14.97 12.12
N GLU A 83 -6.38 -13.65 12.22
CA GLU A 83 -6.91 -12.75 11.18
C GLU A 83 -5.80 -12.09 10.34
N THR A 84 -4.55 -12.12 10.83
CA THR A 84 -3.42 -11.38 10.26
C THR A 84 -2.34 -12.34 9.77
N PRO A 85 -2.51 -12.96 8.58
CA PRO A 85 -1.45 -13.76 7.97
C PRO A 85 -0.29 -12.86 7.57
N VAL A 86 0.93 -13.39 7.73
CA VAL A 86 2.15 -12.70 7.37
C VAL A 86 3.01 -13.62 6.53
N SER A 87 3.52 -13.09 5.43
CA SER A 87 4.43 -13.76 4.49
C SER A 87 5.35 -12.72 3.86
N PRO A 88 6.44 -13.13 3.16
CA PRO A 88 7.30 -12.18 2.47
C PRO A 88 6.53 -11.36 1.42
N GLN A 89 5.56 -11.97 0.74
CA GLN A 89 4.74 -11.33 -0.28
C GLN A 89 3.77 -10.29 0.32
N ILE A 90 3.11 -10.62 1.43
CA ILE A 90 2.21 -9.69 2.15
C ILE A 90 3.03 -8.52 2.70
N LEU A 91 4.20 -8.79 3.30
CA LEU A 91 5.07 -7.74 3.83
C LEU A 91 5.60 -6.82 2.72
N GLU A 92 5.97 -7.35 1.55
CA GLU A 92 6.38 -6.54 0.40
C GLU A 92 5.24 -5.60 -0.04
N ALA A 93 4.03 -6.13 -0.18
CA ALA A 93 2.88 -5.32 -0.58
C ALA A 93 2.52 -4.27 0.47
N ALA A 94 2.50 -4.64 1.76
CA ALA A 94 2.24 -3.71 2.85
C ALA A 94 3.23 -2.54 2.82
N ARG A 95 4.52 -2.83 2.63
CA ARG A 95 5.56 -1.79 2.53
C ARG A 95 5.38 -0.88 1.34
N LEU A 96 4.91 -1.40 0.20
CA LEU A 96 4.59 -0.61 -0.98
C LEU A 96 3.34 0.25 -0.77
N ILE A 97 2.29 -0.29 -0.14
CA ILE A 97 1.04 0.43 0.17
C ILE A 97 1.30 1.60 1.12
N ILE A 98 2.08 1.37 2.18
CA ILE A 98 2.52 2.44 3.10
C ILE A 98 3.38 3.46 2.33
N GLY A 99 4.24 2.98 1.43
CA GLY A 99 5.04 3.83 0.55
C GLY A 99 4.19 4.74 -0.33
N GLY A 100 3.04 4.25 -0.80
CA GLY A 100 2.09 5.03 -1.58
C GLY A 100 1.45 6.15 -0.77
N ALA A 101 1.19 5.91 0.51
CA ALA A 101 0.71 6.95 1.42
C ALA A 101 1.76 8.03 1.67
N LEU A 102 3.03 7.63 1.87
CA LEU A 102 4.13 8.59 2.02
C LEU A 102 4.34 9.41 0.74
N GLU A 103 4.33 8.78 -0.43
CA GLU A 103 4.49 9.48 -1.71
C GLU A 103 3.32 10.42 -2.00
N ALA A 104 2.08 10.00 -1.71
CA ALA A 104 0.89 10.84 -1.81
C ALA A 104 0.98 12.09 -0.91
N GLY A 105 1.33 11.89 0.37
CA GLY A 105 1.50 12.99 1.32
C GLY A 105 2.63 13.94 0.91
N LYS A 106 3.77 13.38 0.49
CA LYS A 106 4.93 14.14 0.00
C LYS A 106 4.58 14.95 -1.25
N ALA A 107 3.88 14.37 -2.22
CA ALA A 107 3.51 15.06 -3.44
C ALA A 107 2.58 16.26 -3.17
N VAL A 108 1.67 16.15 -2.20
CA VAL A 108 0.82 17.27 -1.76
C VAL A 108 1.67 18.31 -1.03
N TYR A 109 2.50 17.89 -0.07
CA TYR A 109 3.35 18.79 0.71
C TYR A 109 4.33 19.61 -0.14
N GLU A 110 4.91 18.99 -1.16
CA GLU A 110 5.83 19.64 -2.11
C GLU A 110 5.12 20.46 -3.20
N GLY A 111 3.78 20.52 -3.19
CA GLY A 111 2.99 21.25 -4.19
C GLY A 111 3.00 20.63 -5.59
N LYS A 112 3.43 19.36 -5.74
CA LYS A 112 3.45 18.64 -7.03
C LYS A 112 2.03 18.31 -7.52
N VAL A 113 1.10 18.11 -6.59
CA VAL A 113 -0.33 17.87 -6.82
C VAL A 113 -1.15 18.61 -5.75
N GLU A 114 -2.38 18.99 -6.07
CA GLU A 114 -3.29 19.66 -5.11
C GLU A 114 -4.04 18.65 -4.24
N ARG A 115 -4.28 17.44 -4.75
CA ARG A 115 -4.90 16.32 -4.03
C ARG A 115 -4.19 15.02 -4.40
N ALA A 116 -4.21 14.05 -3.51
CA ALA A 116 -3.67 12.72 -3.79
C ALA A 116 -4.58 11.61 -3.25
N VAL A 117 -4.57 10.46 -3.93
CA VAL A 117 -5.23 9.22 -3.52
C VAL A 117 -4.16 8.17 -3.30
N ALA A 118 -3.99 7.71 -2.05
CA ALA A 118 -3.15 6.57 -1.72
C ALA A 118 -3.99 5.29 -1.80
N LEU A 119 -3.94 4.61 -2.94
CA LEU A 119 -4.81 3.46 -3.18
C LEU A 119 -4.47 2.31 -2.21
N GLY A 120 -5.49 1.69 -1.64
CA GLY A 120 -5.32 0.53 -0.76
C GLY A 120 -4.74 0.77 0.64
N CYS A 121 -4.42 2.02 0.98
CA CYS A 121 -4.03 2.39 2.34
C CYS A 121 -5.28 2.49 3.27
N GLY A 122 -5.13 3.16 4.41
CA GLY A 122 -6.20 3.33 5.40
C GLY A 122 -6.21 2.25 6.50
N TYR A 123 -5.08 1.55 6.71
CA TYR A 123 -4.93 0.56 7.77
C TYR A 123 -4.89 1.21 9.17
N HIS A 124 -6.07 1.56 9.69
CA HIS A 124 -6.21 2.31 10.95
C HIS A 124 -6.23 1.46 12.23
N HIS A 125 -6.09 0.13 12.12
CA HIS A 125 -6.10 -0.81 13.25
C HIS A 125 -4.70 -1.32 13.62
N ALA A 126 -3.66 -0.80 12.96
CA ALA A 126 -2.28 -1.23 13.12
C ALA A 126 -1.59 -0.63 14.35
#